data_AF-A0A958JC87-F1
#
_entry.id   AF-A0A958JC87-F1
#
_cell.length_a   1.000
_cell.length_b   1.000
_cell.length_c   1.000
_cell.angle_alpha   90.00
_cell.angle_beta   90.00
_cell.angle_gamma   90.00
#
_symmetry.space_group_name_H-M   'P 1'
#
loop_
_entity.id
_entity.type
_entity.pdbx_description
1 polymer ?
#
loop_
_entity_poly.entity_id
_entity_poly.type
_entity_poly.pdbx_seq_one_letter_code
_entity_poly.pdbx_strand_id
1 'polypeptide(L)'
;MQIRKKILFIGEAVSLAHVSRPLVLARSLDKNLFDIHFACDPRYHNILKEDSFKTTCIKSISSEQFLTSVEKGTQLFTAKTISSYVQEEIEL
;
A
#
# COMPACT_ATOMS: atom_id res chain seq x y z
N MET A 1 -19.86 8.80 21.78
CA MET A 1 -19.10 7.96 20.84
C MET A 1 -17.62 8.15 21.11
N GLN A 2 -16.88 7.06 21.32
CA GLN A 2 -15.43 7.12 21.42
C GLN A 2 -14.83 7.30 20.02
N ILE A 3 -13.91 8.25 19.84
CA ILE A 3 -13.24 8.46 18.56
C ILE A 3 -12.25 7.31 18.36
N ARG A 4 -12.43 6.51 17.30
CA ARG A 4 -11.50 5.45 16.93
C ARG A 4 -10.19 6.05 16.40
N LYS A 5 -9.06 5.45 16.75
CA LYS A 5 -7.75 5.89 16.23
C LYS A 5 -7.64 5.51 14.75
N LYS A 6 -7.30 6.47 13.90
CA LYS A 6 -7.09 6.23 12.47
C LYS A 6 -5.72 5.62 12.23
N ILE A 7 -5.66 4.55 11.45
CA ILE A 7 -4.40 3.92 11.02
C ILE A 7 -4.46 3.74 9.51
N LEU A 8 -3.45 4.27 8.82
CA LEU A 8 -3.22 4.06 7.40
C LEU A 8 -2.11 3.02 7.22
N PHE A 9 -2.42 1.94 6.52
CA PHE A 9 -1.44 1.00 5.99
C PHE A 9 -1.14 1.34 4.55
N ILE A 10 0.14 1.32 4.17
CA ILE A 10 0.60 1.55 2.80
C ILE A 10 1.27 0.27 2.30
N GLY A 11 0.76 -0.29 1.21
CA GLY A 11 1.27 -1.50 0.58
C GLY A 11 1.82 -1.21 -0.81
N GLU A 12 3.15 -1.23 -0.93
CA GLU A 12 3.82 -1.10 -2.23
C GLU A 12 3.58 -2.36 -3.08
N ALA A 13 3.20 -2.20 -4.35
CA ALA A 13 2.77 -3.31 -5.20
C ALA A 13 3.90 -3.95 -6.03
N VAL A 14 5.14 -3.86 -5.56
CA VAL A 14 6.31 -4.52 -6.16
C VAL A 14 6.28 -6.04 -5.96
N SER A 15 5.71 -6.53 -4.86
CA SER A 15 5.49 -7.96 -4.61
C SER A 15 4.29 -8.16 -3.69
N LEU A 16 3.69 -9.36 -3.73
CA LEU A 16 2.55 -9.69 -2.86
C LEU A 16 2.88 -9.49 -1.38
N ALA A 17 4.11 -9.77 -0.96
CA ALA A 17 4.53 -9.67 0.44
C ALA A 17 4.42 -8.24 1.00
N HIS A 18 4.59 -7.22 0.15
CA HIS A 18 4.52 -5.81 0.55
C HIS A 18 3.07 -5.35 0.76
N VAL A 19 2.09 -6.09 0.26
CA VAL A 19 0.66 -5.84 0.50
C VAL A 19 0.10 -6.80 1.55
N SER A 20 0.44 -8.08 1.46
CA SER A 20 -0.16 -9.12 2.32
C SER A 20 0.29 -9.01 3.78
N ARG A 21 1.55 -8.63 4.06
CA ARG A 21 2.03 -8.48 5.44
C ARG A 21 1.35 -7.31 6.16
N PRO A 22 1.26 -6.09 5.59
CA PRO A 22 0.43 -5.03 6.16
C PRO A 22 -1.04 -5.43 6.29
N LEU A 23 -1.59 -6.16 5.32
CA LEU A 23 -2.97 -6.63 5.35
C LEU A 23 -3.26 -7.57 6.52
N VAL A 24 -2.37 -8.52 6.80
CA VAL A 24 -2.49 -9.41 7.97
C VAL A 24 -2.49 -8.60 9.27
N LEU A 25 -1.62 -7.58 9.37
CA LEU A 25 -1.59 -6.70 10.53
C LEU A 25 -2.85 -5.84 10.65
N ALA A 26 -3.34 -5.30 9.53
CA ALA A 26 -4.59 -4.54 9.51
C ALA A 26 -5.78 -5.39 9.99
N ARG A 27 -5.85 -6.65 9.56
CA ARG A 27 -6.90 -7.60 9.95
C ARG A 27 -6.85 -8.01 11.42
N SER A 28 -5.70 -7.91 12.08
CA SER A 28 -5.59 -8.27 13.51
C SER A 28 -5.98 -7.15 14.47
N LEU A 29 -6.20 -5.92 13.98
CA LEU A 29 -6.60 -4.78 14.81
C LEU A 29 -8.09 -4.82 15.18
N ASP A 30 -8.40 -4.43 16.41
CA ASP A 30 -9.78 -4.29 16.87
C ASP A 30 -10.50 -3.14 16.16
N LYS A 31 -11.51 -3.48 15.35
CA LYS A 31 -12.31 -2.53 14.57
C LYS A 31 -13.12 -1.56 15.45
N ASN A 32 -13.34 -1.87 16.72
CA ASN A 32 -14.01 -0.96 17.67
C ASN A 32 -13.06 0.13 18.19
N LEU A 33 -11.75 -0.13 18.16
CA LEU A 33 -10.72 0.80 18.63
C LEU A 33 -10.08 1.58 17.47
N PHE A 34 -10.02 0.98 16.28
CA PHE A 34 -9.31 1.52 15.13
C PHE A 34 -10.20 1.72 13.91
N ASP A 35 -10.00 2.85 13.23
CA ASP A 35 -10.53 3.15 11.91
C ASP A 35 -9.43 2.88 10.88
N ILE A 36 -9.56 1.80 10.11
CA ILE A 36 -8.49 1.25 9.29
C ILE A 36 -8.63 1.70 7.84
N HIS A 37 -7.56 2.30 7.33
CA HIS A 37 -7.40 2.75 5.96
C HIS A 37 -6.26 1.96 5.32
N PHE A 38 -6.38 1.64 4.04
CA PHE A 38 -5.40 0.85 3.31
C PHE A 38 -5.13 1.47 1.94
N ALA A 39 -3.91 1.93 1.70
CA ALA A 39 -3.47 2.46 0.42
C ALA A 39 -2.63 1.43 -0.33
N CYS A 40 -3.04 1.04 -1.53
CA CYS A 40 -2.23 0.20 -2.40
C CYS A 40 -2.58 0.39 -3.89
N ASP A 41 -1.79 -0.21 -4.75
CA ASP A 41 -2.09 -0.25 -6.18
C ASP A 41 -3.35 -1.10 -6.48
N PRO A 42 -4.20 -0.68 -7.45
CA PRO A 42 -5.41 -1.42 -7.83
C PRO A 42 -5.20 -2.89 -8.17
N ARG A 43 -3.99 -3.27 -8.60
CA ARG A 43 -3.61 -4.67 -8.87
C ARG A 43 -3.91 -5.62 -7.69
N TYR A 44 -3.90 -5.13 -6.46
CA TYR A 44 -4.15 -5.93 -5.26
C TYR A 44 -5.54 -5.70 -4.63
N HIS A 45 -6.43 -4.93 -5.26
CA HIS A 45 -7.78 -4.72 -4.69
C HIS A 45 -8.55 -6.01 -4.44
N ASN A 46 -8.35 -7.04 -5.27
CA ASN A 46 -9.04 -8.33 -5.11
C ASN A 46 -8.80 -8.97 -3.74
N ILE A 47 -7.60 -8.84 -3.16
CA ILE A 47 -7.30 -9.43 -1.85
C ILE A 47 -7.81 -8.60 -0.67
N LEU A 48 -8.26 -7.36 -0.94
CA LEU A 48 -8.84 -6.42 0.03
C LEU A 48 -10.37 -6.42 0.02
N LYS A 49 -11.02 -7.03 -0.99
CA LYS A 49 -12.48 -6.94 -1.23
C LYS A 49 -13.35 -7.40 -0.06
N GLU A 50 -12.86 -8.34 0.74
CA GLU A 50 -13.62 -8.90 1.86
C GLU A 50 -13.51 -8.05 3.13
N ASP A 51 -12.65 -7.03 3.13
CA ASP A 51 -12.40 -6.22 4.31
C ASP A 51 -13.26 -4.95 4.33
N SER A 52 -13.65 -4.55 5.53
CA SER A 52 -14.38 -3.31 5.79
C SER A 52 -13.46 -2.08 5.83
N PHE A 53 -12.30 -2.13 5.17
CA PHE A 53 -11.31 -1.05 5.19
C PHE A 53 -11.66 0.03 4.18
N LYS A 54 -11.30 1.28 4.47
CA LYS A 54 -11.32 2.33 3.44
C LYS A 54 -10.08 2.18 2.57
N THR A 55 -10.26 1.84 1.30
CA THR A 55 -9.15 1.65 0.35
C THR A 55 -8.89 2.89 -0.48
N THR A 56 -7.62 3.31 -0.57
CA THR A 56 -7.18 4.40 -1.45
C THR A 56 -6.19 3.86 -2.49
N CYS A 57 -6.35 4.26 -3.75
CA CYS A 57 -5.43 3.86 -4.80
C CYS A 57 -4.15 4.69 -4.72
N ILE A 58 -2.99 4.03 -4.72
CA ILE A 58 -1.69 4.67 -4.93
C ILE A 58 -0.92 3.94 -6.02
N LYS A 59 -0.08 4.64 -6.76
CA LYS A 59 0.75 4.04 -7.80
C LYS A 59 1.94 3.31 -7.18
N SER A 60 2.35 2.25 -7.86
CA SER A 60 3.60 1.55 -7.59
C SER A 60 4.19 1.05 -8.90
N ILE A 61 5.50 0.86 -8.97
CA ILE A 61 6.15 0.29 -10.15
C ILE A 61 5.66 -1.15 -10.36
N SER A 62 5.87 -1.69 -11.54
CA SER A 62 5.54 -3.09 -11.80
C SER A 62 6.50 -4.03 -11.05
N SER A 63 6.02 -5.22 -10.71
CA SER A 63 6.87 -6.28 -10.15
C SER A 63 8.02 -6.64 -11.10
N GLU A 64 7.76 -6.64 -12.41
CA GLU A 64 8.77 -6.87 -13.44
C GLU A 64 9.88 -5.82 -13.42
N GLN A 65 9.52 -4.53 -13.36
CA GLN A 65 10.49 -3.43 -13.27
C GLN A 65 11.33 -3.55 -12.00
N PHE A 66 10.69 -3.84 -10.85
CA PHE A 66 11.38 -4.03 -9.58
C PHE A 66 12.37 -5.19 -9.64
N LEU A 67 11.91 -6.38 -10.04
CA LEU A 67 12.76 -7.58 -10.14
C LEU A 67 13.92 -7.38 -11.11
N THR A 68 13.65 -6.84 -12.30
CA THR A 68 14.69 -6.54 -13.29
C THR A 68 15.76 -5.59 -12.74
N SER A 69 15.33 -4.57 -11.98
CA SER A 69 16.26 -3.59 -11.41
C SER A 69 17.11 -4.18 -10.29
N VAL A 70 16.50 -5.02 -9.44
CA VAL A 70 17.21 -5.77 -8.38
C VAL A 70 18.22 -6.75 -8.99
N GLU A 71 17.81 -7.53 -9.99
CA GLU A 71 18.68 -8.50 -10.67
C GLU A 71 19.88 -7.83 -11.35
N LYS A 72 19.66 -6.66 -11.97
CA LYS A 72 20.72 -5.91 -12.65
C LYS A 72 21.54 -5.01 -11.71
N GLY A 73 21.15 -4.89 -10.44
CA GLY A 73 21.76 -3.94 -9.50
C GLY A 73 21.61 -2.48 -9.93
N THR A 74 20.55 -2.14 -10.65
CA THR A 74 20.28 -0.78 -11.15
C THR A 74 19.30 -0.03 -10.24
N GLN A 75 19.18 1.28 -10.47
CA GLN A 75 18.26 2.12 -9.72
C GLN A 75 16.80 1.65 -9.86
N LEU A 76 16.08 1.50 -8.74
CA LEU A 76 14.68 1.06 -8.73
C LEU A 76 13.71 2.13 -9.27
N PHE A 77 13.99 3.39 -8.95
CA PHE A 77 13.10 4.52 -9.23
C PHE A 77 13.84 5.64 -9.94
N THR A 78 13.17 6.27 -10.91
CA THR A 78 13.65 7.54 -11.45
C THR A 78 13.28 8.69 -10.50
N ALA A 79 13.95 9.84 -10.60
CA ALA A 79 13.55 11.04 -9.86
C ALA A 79 12.07 11.40 -10.12
N LYS A 80 11.61 11.25 -11.37
CA LYS A 80 10.20 11.45 -11.75
C LYS A 80 9.26 10.50 -11.01
N THR A 81 9.64 9.23 -10.86
CA THR A 81 8.84 8.24 -10.12
C THR A 81 8.70 8.65 -8.66
N ILE A 82 9.82 9.02 -8.02
CA ILE A 82 9.84 9.46 -6.62
C ILE A 82 8.97 10.71 -6.43
N SER A 83 9.10 11.72 -7.29
CA SER A 83 8.28 12.94 -7.20
C SER A 83 6.79 12.65 -7.37
N SER A 84 6.40 11.69 -8.23
CA SER A 84 5.00 11.28 -8.37
C SER A 84 4.48 10.60 -7.11
N TYR A 85 5.29 9.76 -6.44
CA TYR A 85 4.87 9.08 -5.22
C TYR A 85 4.71 10.06 -4.08
N VAL A 86 5.65 10.99 -3.91
CA VAL A 86 5.54 12.04 -2.90
C VAL A 86 4.26 12.84 -3.09
N GLN A 87 3.87 13.17 -4.32
CA GLN A 87 2.63 13.90 -4.53
C GLN A 87 1.38 13.07 -4.18
N GLU A 88 1.35 11.80 -4.57
CA GLU A 88 0.22 10.93 -4.20
C GLU A 88 0.13 10.71 -2.68
N GLU A 89 1.28 10.57 -2.00
CA GLU A 89 1.32 10.39 -0.55
C GLU A 89 0.89 11.64 0.22
N ILE A 90 1.11 12.85 -0.31
CA ILE A 90 0.62 14.10 0.29
C ILE A 90 -0.92 14.19 0.25
N GLU A 91 -1.56 13.52 -0.71
CA GLU A 91 -3.03 13.51 -0.87
C GLU A 91 -3.76 12.49 0.02
N LEU A 92 -3.02 11.63 0.76
CA LEU A 92 -3.57 10.60 1.66
C LEU A 92 -4.05 11.15 3.02
#